data_AF-A0A380BRF5-F1
#
_entry.id   AF-A0A380BRF5-F1
#
_cell.length_a   1.000
_cell.length_b   1.000
_cell.length_c   1.000
_cell.angle_alpha   90.00
_cell.angle_beta   90.00
_cell.angle_gamma   90.00
#
_symmetry.space_group_name_H-M   'P 1'
#
loop_
_entity.id
_entity.type
_entity.pdbx_description
1 polymer ?
#
loop_
_entity_poly.entity_id
_entity_poly.type
_entity_poly.pdbx_seq_one_letter_code
_entity_poly.pdbx_strand_id
1 'polypeptide(L)'
;MSYLKNIILSKKDELPKPIEKLANQFYNKIKNNYYPDSKNVIKLKPFSTIELNNFLLECLVEYDKTERLYTEHHDIAGLRSVWAVLAFSGEQNVLDYFEDLIQKYITGKAFYLNFLFELFGYPDVEHPLYEKIKTHYDRISADLPAYTLLKKLEIEPPSKYDWSISVKLTTDGEWFTPNQLTDNQKERRFSFDLQLGPPRTLGNTYEINIENDLSQKRKRIRFSDSEIFEIDVDKTAIKHPDLLNLNEFLLEVENYFNIRFNFDKIANLSVSKGIKRKQIEEWIQQKFKN
;
A
#
# COMPACT_ATOMS: atom_id res chain seq x y z
N MET A 1 9.47 -18.91 7.99
CA MET A 1 8.90 -17.58 8.23
C MET A 1 7.84 -17.69 9.32
N SER A 2 7.93 -16.89 10.40
CA SER A 2 6.96 -16.94 11.51
C SER A 2 6.00 -15.77 11.43
N TYR A 3 4.70 -16.06 11.40
CA TYR A 3 3.66 -15.03 11.47
C TYR A 3 3.57 -14.52 12.91
N LEU A 4 3.42 -13.21 13.13
CA LEU A 4 3.22 -12.62 14.45
C LEU A 4 2.06 -13.29 15.20
N LYS A 5 0.97 -13.61 14.50
CA LYS A 5 -0.15 -14.38 15.09
C LYS A 5 0.26 -15.77 15.58
N ASN A 6 1.21 -16.43 14.91
CA ASN A 6 1.71 -17.74 15.32
C ASN A 6 2.64 -17.61 16.54
N ILE A 7 3.44 -16.54 16.60
CA ILE A 7 4.26 -16.20 17.78
C ILE A 7 3.35 -16.00 18.99
N ILE A 8 2.31 -15.18 18.85
CA ILE A 8 1.29 -14.95 19.89
C ILE A 8 0.64 -16.27 20.32
N LEU A 9 0.19 -17.09 19.37
CA LEU A 9 -0.43 -18.38 19.64
C LEU A 9 0.50 -19.30 20.45
N SER A 10 1.79 -19.32 20.11
CA SER A 10 2.77 -20.21 20.75
C SER A 10 3.17 -19.78 22.17
N LYS A 11 3.18 -18.47 22.44
CA LYS A 11 3.67 -17.92 23.72
C LYS A 11 2.57 -17.62 24.74
N LYS A 12 1.32 -17.45 24.30
CA LYS A 12 0.22 -17.03 25.20
C LYS A 12 -0.01 -17.99 26.37
N ASP A 13 0.28 -19.28 26.21
CA ASP A 13 0.05 -20.33 27.22
C ASP A 13 1.06 -20.25 28.39
N GLU A 14 2.12 -19.47 28.24
CA GLU A 14 3.12 -19.18 29.28
C GLU A 14 2.67 -18.07 30.24
N LEU A 15 1.57 -17.36 29.90
CA LEU A 15 1.06 -16.22 30.67
C LEU A 15 0.25 -16.67 31.90
N PRO A 16 0.18 -15.83 32.95
CA PRO A 16 -0.76 -16.04 34.05
C PRO A 16 -2.21 -16.13 33.52
N LYS A 17 -3.03 -17.04 34.08
CA LYS A 17 -4.40 -17.34 33.61
C LYS A 17 -5.26 -16.12 33.23
N PRO A 18 -5.30 -15.01 33.99
CA PRO A 18 -6.09 -13.84 33.60
C PRO A 18 -5.60 -13.22 32.28
N ILE A 19 -4.29 -13.13 32.10
CA ILE A 19 -3.66 -12.54 30.90
C ILE A 19 -3.71 -13.54 29.74
N GLU A 20 -3.50 -14.82 30.00
CA GLU A 20 -3.68 -15.90 29.02
C GLU A 20 -5.09 -15.87 28.40
N LYS A 21 -6.13 -15.68 29.23
CA LYS A 21 -7.52 -15.53 28.76
C LYS A 21 -7.69 -14.31 27.85
N LEU A 22 -7.09 -13.17 28.21
CA LEU A 22 -7.16 -11.95 27.42
C LEU A 22 -6.40 -12.09 26.09
N ALA A 23 -5.19 -12.67 26.12
CA ALA A 23 -4.39 -12.99 24.95
C ALA A 23 -5.13 -13.97 24.01
N ASN A 24 -5.81 -14.98 24.56
CA ASN A 24 -6.67 -15.90 23.80
C ASN A 24 -7.83 -15.17 23.12
N GLN A 25 -8.48 -14.21 23.78
CA GLN A 25 -9.55 -13.40 23.18
C GLN A 25 -9.01 -12.52 22.05
N PHE A 26 -7.86 -11.87 22.26
CA PHE A 26 -7.19 -11.07 21.23
C PHE A 26 -6.81 -11.93 20.03
N TYR A 27 -6.13 -13.06 20.25
CA TYR A 27 -5.76 -14.01 19.19
C TYR A 27 -6.98 -14.45 18.37
N ASN A 28 -8.06 -14.84 19.04
CA ASN A 28 -9.30 -15.26 18.38
C ASN A 28 -9.94 -14.16 17.53
N LYS A 29 -9.73 -12.90 17.89
CA LYS A 29 -10.19 -11.75 17.12
C LYS A 29 -9.37 -11.57 15.84
N ILE A 30 -8.05 -11.74 15.92
CA ILE A 30 -7.13 -11.46 14.80
C ILE A 30 -6.87 -12.67 13.88
N LYS A 31 -7.16 -13.90 14.32
CA LYS A 31 -6.83 -15.13 13.56
C LYS A 31 -7.39 -15.17 12.13
N ASN A 32 -8.50 -14.47 11.89
CA ASN A 32 -9.17 -14.36 10.59
C ASN A 32 -8.82 -13.04 9.86
N ASN A 33 -7.57 -12.57 9.99
CA ASN A 33 -7.05 -11.37 9.33
C ASN A 33 -7.88 -10.10 9.64
N TYR A 34 -8.16 -9.87 10.92
CA TYR A 34 -8.78 -8.62 11.36
C TYR A 34 -7.95 -7.42 10.88
N TYR A 35 -8.59 -6.48 10.19
CA TYR A 35 -7.91 -5.28 9.69
C TYR A 35 -8.46 -4.05 10.43
N PRO A 36 -7.66 -3.43 11.32
CA PRO A 36 -8.08 -2.24 12.05
C PRO A 36 -8.29 -1.04 11.11
N ASP A 37 -9.50 -0.49 11.13
CA ASP A 37 -9.89 0.74 10.45
C ASP A 37 -10.50 1.74 11.44
N SER A 38 -10.78 2.97 10.97
CA SER A 38 -11.34 4.03 11.82
C SER A 38 -12.68 3.69 12.47
N LYS A 39 -13.44 2.70 11.96
CA LYS A 39 -14.75 2.30 12.50
C LYS A 39 -14.65 1.19 13.52
N ASN A 40 -13.58 0.40 13.45
CA ASN A 40 -13.47 -0.85 14.20
C ASN A 40 -12.27 -0.86 15.17
N VAL A 41 -11.32 0.08 15.05
CA VAL A 41 -10.10 0.14 15.88
C VAL A 41 -10.43 0.19 17.37
N ILE A 42 -11.48 0.90 17.76
CA ILE A 42 -11.94 1.01 19.15
C ILE A 42 -12.23 -0.35 19.81
N LYS A 43 -12.58 -1.38 19.02
CA LYS A 43 -12.82 -2.74 19.50
C LYS A 43 -11.53 -3.43 19.98
N LEU A 44 -10.37 -2.83 19.74
CA LEU A 44 -9.07 -3.30 20.19
C LEU A 44 -8.61 -2.63 21.49
N LYS A 45 -9.17 -1.48 21.84
CA LYS A 45 -8.85 -0.74 23.08
C LYS A 45 -8.93 -1.58 24.36
N PRO A 46 -9.94 -2.47 24.56
CA PRO A 46 -10.01 -3.29 25.77
C PRO A 46 -8.84 -4.28 25.96
N PHE A 47 -8.06 -4.55 24.92
CA PHE A 47 -6.87 -5.40 25.00
C PHE A 47 -5.62 -4.62 25.44
N SER A 48 -5.65 -3.28 25.46
CA SER A 48 -4.51 -2.45 25.85
C SER A 48 -4.38 -2.40 27.38
N THR A 49 -3.86 -3.48 27.95
CA THR A 49 -3.49 -3.56 29.37
C THR A 49 -1.99 -3.66 29.50
N ILE A 50 -1.43 -3.22 30.63
CA ILE A 50 0.01 -3.25 30.91
C ILE A 50 0.64 -4.61 30.59
N GLU A 51 0.03 -5.68 31.10
CA GLU A 51 0.55 -7.03 30.94
C GLU A 51 0.44 -7.53 29.50
N LEU A 52 -0.66 -7.24 28.80
CA LEU A 52 -0.80 -7.67 27.41
C LEU A 52 0.09 -6.83 26.48
N ASN A 53 0.25 -5.53 26.74
CA ASN A 53 1.15 -4.67 25.99
C ASN A 53 2.60 -5.18 26.07
N ASN A 54 3.07 -5.51 27.27
CA ASN A 54 4.40 -6.10 27.48
C ASN A 54 4.56 -7.42 26.70
N PHE A 55 3.58 -8.32 26.81
CA PHE A 55 3.57 -9.57 26.05
C PHE A 55 3.61 -9.35 24.52
N LEU A 56 2.85 -8.37 24.02
CA LEU A 56 2.81 -8.04 22.59
C LEU A 56 4.12 -7.42 22.11
N LEU A 57 4.78 -6.58 22.92
CA LEU A 57 6.12 -6.07 22.64
C LEU A 57 7.14 -7.22 22.56
N GLU A 58 7.10 -8.20 23.47
CA GLU A 58 7.96 -9.39 23.40
C GLU A 58 7.71 -10.23 22.13
N CYS A 59 6.45 -10.34 21.71
CA CYS A 59 6.09 -11.00 20.44
C CYS A 59 6.65 -10.23 19.24
N LEU A 60 6.62 -8.89 19.26
CA LEU A 60 7.19 -8.05 18.21
C LEU A 60 8.71 -8.17 18.14
N VAL A 61 9.40 -8.24 19.28
CA VAL A 61 10.86 -8.48 19.32
C VAL A 61 11.20 -9.83 18.67
N GLU A 62 10.42 -10.88 18.92
CA GLU A 62 10.62 -12.18 18.27
C GLU A 62 10.30 -12.12 16.76
N TYR A 63 9.22 -11.43 16.40
CA TYR A 63 8.83 -11.24 15.01
C TYR A 63 9.90 -10.48 14.22
N ASP A 64 10.56 -9.51 14.84
CA ASP A 64 11.57 -8.67 14.20
C ASP A 64 12.92 -9.38 13.97
N LYS A 65 13.11 -10.57 14.55
CA LYS A 65 14.22 -11.47 14.20
C LYS A 65 14.00 -12.16 12.86
N THR A 66 12.77 -12.19 12.36
CA THR A 66 12.45 -12.74 11.04
C THR A 66 12.67 -11.69 9.96
N GLU A 67 13.22 -12.07 8.81
CA GLU A 67 13.41 -11.13 7.72
C GLU A 67 12.06 -10.62 7.22
N ARG A 68 11.93 -9.29 7.17
CA ARG A 68 10.73 -8.64 6.68
C ARG A 68 10.83 -8.44 5.16
N LEU A 69 10.46 -9.46 4.38
CA LEU A 69 10.40 -9.37 2.92
C LEU A 69 9.01 -8.93 2.45
N TYR A 70 8.92 -7.80 1.73
CA TYR A 70 7.66 -7.26 1.15
C TYR A 70 6.87 -8.29 0.35
N THR A 71 7.58 -9.09 -0.45
CA THR A 71 7.03 -10.17 -1.26
C THR A 71 6.44 -11.33 -0.44
N GLU A 72 6.74 -11.41 0.86
CA GLU A 72 6.35 -12.50 1.75
C GLU A 72 5.46 -12.03 2.93
N HIS A 73 5.08 -10.75 2.97
CA HIS A 73 4.35 -10.14 4.09
C HIS A 73 2.86 -10.49 4.17
N HIS A 74 2.60 -11.76 4.38
CA HIS A 74 1.28 -12.33 4.58
C HIS A 74 0.66 -12.04 5.96
N ASP A 75 1.34 -11.30 6.87
CA ASP A 75 0.82 -10.97 8.22
C ASP A 75 0.63 -9.48 8.52
N ILE A 76 0.47 -8.64 7.49
CA ILE A 76 0.20 -7.20 7.67
C ILE A 76 -1.01 -6.97 8.60
N ALA A 77 -2.06 -7.77 8.46
CA ALA A 77 -3.25 -7.67 9.29
C ALA A 77 -2.95 -7.95 10.78
N GLY A 78 -2.12 -8.95 11.07
CA GLY A 78 -1.67 -9.26 12.42
C GLY A 78 -0.83 -8.13 13.02
N LEU A 79 0.18 -7.65 12.27
CA LEU A 79 1.04 -6.55 12.70
C LEU A 79 0.25 -5.27 12.98
N ARG A 80 -0.64 -4.88 12.06
CA ARG A 80 -1.51 -3.70 12.23
C ARG A 80 -2.44 -3.85 13.43
N SER A 81 -2.95 -5.06 13.69
CA SER A 81 -3.79 -5.33 14.87
C SER A 81 -3.02 -5.21 16.18
N VAL A 82 -1.78 -5.69 16.24
CA VAL A 82 -0.92 -5.54 17.42
C VAL A 82 -0.57 -4.06 17.66
N TRP A 83 -0.14 -3.34 16.63
CA TRP A 83 0.10 -1.90 16.75
C TRP A 83 -1.15 -1.14 17.16
N ALA A 84 -2.34 -1.52 16.69
CA ALA A 84 -3.59 -0.89 17.11
C ALA A 84 -3.90 -1.09 18.60
N VAL A 85 -3.58 -2.25 19.18
CA VAL A 85 -3.71 -2.45 20.65
C VAL A 85 -2.71 -1.57 21.39
N LEU A 86 -1.45 -1.57 20.96
CA LEU A 86 -0.38 -0.79 21.58
C LEU A 86 -0.63 0.72 21.48
N ALA A 87 -1.24 1.20 20.39
CA ALA A 87 -1.52 2.62 20.17
C ALA A 87 -2.52 3.22 21.17
N PHE A 88 -3.25 2.40 21.93
CA PHE A 88 -4.09 2.89 23.03
C PHE A 88 -3.34 3.01 24.36
N SER A 89 -2.08 2.55 24.43
CA SER A 89 -1.27 2.60 25.64
C SER A 89 -0.53 3.93 25.77
N GLY A 90 -0.52 4.47 27.00
CA GLY A 90 0.33 5.59 27.38
C GLY A 90 1.61 5.18 28.10
N GLU A 91 1.94 3.88 28.13
CA GLU A 91 3.12 3.38 28.83
C GLU A 91 4.42 3.76 28.11
N GLN A 92 5.44 4.14 28.88
CA GLN A 92 6.70 4.66 28.33
C GLN A 92 7.38 3.68 27.38
N ASN A 93 7.42 2.38 27.71
CA ASN A 93 8.03 1.36 26.85
C ASN A 93 7.30 1.18 25.51
N VAL A 94 5.98 1.40 25.46
CA VAL A 94 5.20 1.37 24.22
C VAL A 94 5.48 2.62 23.39
N LEU A 95 5.56 3.79 24.04
CA LEU A 95 5.93 5.04 23.37
C LEU A 95 7.35 4.97 22.80
N ASP A 96 8.31 4.45 23.56
CA ASP A 96 9.70 4.26 23.13
C ASP A 96 9.78 3.32 21.93
N TYR A 97 9.04 2.20 21.96
CA TYR A 97 8.94 1.27 20.82
C TYR A 97 8.47 1.98 19.55
N PHE A 98 7.39 2.77 19.62
CA PHE A 98 6.89 3.48 18.45
C PHE A 98 7.83 4.59 18.00
N GLU A 99 8.46 5.31 18.94
CA GLU A 99 9.42 6.37 18.65
C GLU A 99 10.62 5.84 17.85
N ASP A 100 11.21 4.73 18.31
CA ASP A 100 12.30 4.03 17.63
C ASP A 100 11.87 3.52 16.25
N LEU A 101 10.69 2.89 16.17
CA LEU A 101 10.15 2.36 14.93
C LEU A 101 9.91 3.46 13.88
N ILE A 102 9.30 4.57 14.28
CA ILE A 102 9.06 5.73 13.42
C ILE A 102 10.39 6.33 12.97
N GLN A 103 11.34 6.49 13.89
CA GLN A 103 12.66 7.05 13.55
C GLN A 103 13.39 6.17 12.54
N LYS A 104 13.34 4.84 12.71
CA LYS A 104 13.89 3.87 11.78
C LYS A 104 13.27 3.99 10.39
N TYR A 105 11.95 4.18 10.29
CA TYR A 105 11.29 4.35 8.99
C TYR A 105 11.54 5.72 8.35
N ILE A 106 11.66 6.78 9.14
CA ILE A 106 11.97 8.14 8.65
C ILE A 106 13.39 8.22 8.10
N THR A 107 14.35 7.52 8.72
CA THR A 107 15.77 7.58 8.35
C THR A 107 16.20 6.49 7.37
N GLY A 108 15.50 5.36 7.36
CA GLY A 108 15.73 4.25 6.46
C GLY A 108 14.66 4.15 5.37
N LYS A 109 14.20 2.92 5.11
CA LYS A 109 13.05 2.69 4.22
C LYS A 109 11.77 2.93 4.99
N ALA A 110 10.83 3.69 4.41
CA ALA A 110 9.53 4.06 4.99
C ALA A 110 8.53 2.89 5.02
N PHE A 111 8.99 1.73 5.46
CA PHE A 111 8.24 0.49 5.48
C PHE A 111 7.08 0.60 6.47
N TYR A 112 5.82 0.50 6.03
CA TYR A 112 4.62 0.64 6.89
C TYR A 112 4.48 1.95 7.70
N LEU A 113 5.28 2.98 7.44
CA LEU A 113 5.12 4.28 8.13
C LEU A 113 3.72 4.87 7.88
N ASN A 114 3.16 4.63 6.69
CA ASN A 114 1.79 5.03 6.36
C ASN A 114 0.73 4.32 7.22
N PHE A 115 0.96 3.07 7.63
CA PHE A 115 0.02 2.35 8.50
C PHE A 115 0.00 2.93 9.90
N LEU A 116 1.16 3.32 10.44
CA LEU A 116 1.24 4.05 11.70
C LEU A 116 0.57 5.41 11.59
N PHE A 117 0.82 6.15 10.50
CA PHE A 117 0.17 7.44 10.25
C PHE A 117 -1.36 7.34 10.23
N GLU A 118 -1.92 6.40 9.46
CA GLU A 118 -3.36 6.17 9.42
C GLU A 118 -3.91 5.77 10.80
N LEU A 119 -3.28 4.80 11.45
CA LEU A 119 -3.72 4.27 12.73
C LEU A 119 -3.75 5.36 13.82
N PHE A 120 -2.68 6.14 13.91
CA PHE A 120 -2.54 7.19 14.92
C PHE A 120 -3.46 8.38 14.65
N GLY A 121 -3.83 8.60 13.38
CA GLY A 121 -4.77 9.64 12.97
C GLY A 121 -6.25 9.26 13.16
N TYR A 122 -6.55 8.04 13.63
CA TYR A 122 -7.94 7.67 13.91
C TYR A 122 -8.49 8.43 15.12
N PRO A 123 -9.73 8.95 15.07
CA PRO A 123 -10.31 9.77 16.14
C PRO A 123 -10.35 9.10 17.51
N ASP A 124 -10.44 7.76 17.55
CA ASP A 124 -10.47 7.01 18.79
C ASP A 124 -9.09 6.76 19.41
N VAL A 125 -8.01 6.89 18.63
CA VAL A 125 -6.64 6.53 19.01
C VAL A 125 -5.88 7.74 19.58
N GLU A 126 -5.91 8.88 18.89
CA GLU A 126 -5.27 10.15 19.29
C GLU A 126 -3.83 9.97 19.83
N HIS A 127 -2.97 9.27 19.09
CA HIS A 127 -1.63 8.92 19.57
C HIS A 127 -0.67 10.13 19.56
N PRO A 128 0.14 10.36 20.63
CA PRO A 128 1.01 11.55 20.74
C PRO A 128 2.08 11.66 19.64
N LEU A 129 2.49 10.54 19.05
CA LEU A 129 3.48 10.52 17.95
C LEU A 129 2.89 10.79 16.56
N TYR A 130 1.58 11.04 16.44
CA TYR A 130 0.95 11.35 15.15
C TYR A 130 1.61 12.56 14.45
N GLU A 131 1.82 13.65 15.19
CA GLU A 131 2.40 14.89 14.66
C GLU A 131 3.84 14.71 14.16
N LYS A 132 4.60 13.79 14.75
CA LYS A 132 5.97 13.48 14.27
C LYS A 132 5.94 12.91 12.86
N ILE A 133 5.05 11.94 12.60
CA ILE A 133 4.91 11.33 11.28
C ILE A 133 4.31 12.35 10.29
N LYS A 134 3.31 13.12 10.73
CA LYS A 134 2.70 14.18 9.93
C LYS A 134 3.73 15.21 9.46
N THR A 135 4.56 15.71 10.37
CA THR A 135 5.63 16.68 10.08
C THR A 135 6.63 16.13 9.07
N HIS A 136 6.98 14.84 9.19
CA HIS A 136 7.83 14.17 8.21
C HIS A 136 7.22 14.17 6.81
N TYR A 137 5.95 13.74 6.67
CA TYR A 137 5.27 13.75 5.38
C TYR A 137 5.08 15.15 4.80
N ASP A 138 4.76 16.14 5.64
CA ASP A 138 4.69 17.54 5.21
C ASP A 138 6.00 18.01 4.57
N ARG A 139 7.14 17.60 5.15
CA ARG A 139 8.46 17.95 4.64
C ARG A 139 8.80 17.29 3.31
N ILE A 140 8.47 16.01 3.13
CA ILE A 140 8.92 15.24 1.95
C ILE A 140 7.91 15.23 0.79
N SER A 141 6.63 15.52 1.06
CA SER A 141 5.55 15.30 0.10
C SER A 141 5.77 15.98 -1.25
N ALA A 142 6.31 17.20 -1.27
CA ALA A 142 6.53 17.97 -2.49
C ALA A 142 7.52 17.32 -3.47
N ASP A 143 8.42 16.47 -2.97
CA ASP A 143 9.48 15.81 -3.76
C ASP A 143 9.11 14.37 -4.16
N LEU A 144 7.96 13.86 -3.68
CA LEU A 144 7.52 12.51 -4.02
C LEU A 144 7.00 12.44 -5.47
N PRO A 145 7.19 11.31 -6.18
CA PRO A 145 6.88 11.20 -7.60
C PRO A 145 5.44 11.61 -7.97
N ALA A 146 4.45 11.09 -7.26
CA ALA A 146 3.06 11.39 -7.60
C ALA A 146 2.67 12.85 -7.32
N TYR A 147 3.21 13.47 -6.26
CA TYR A 147 2.97 14.88 -5.94
C TYR A 147 3.69 15.81 -6.92
N THR A 148 4.89 15.44 -7.35
CA THR A 148 5.62 16.14 -8.40
C THR A 148 4.82 16.16 -9.71
N LEU A 149 4.23 15.01 -10.08
CA LEU A 149 3.32 14.92 -11.22
C LEU A 149 2.07 15.78 -11.03
N LEU A 150 1.39 15.71 -9.90
CA LEU A 150 0.21 16.56 -9.63
C LEU A 150 0.54 18.05 -9.77
N LYS A 151 1.69 18.48 -9.22
CA LYS A 151 2.17 19.86 -9.35
C LYS A 151 2.40 20.24 -10.81
N LYS A 152 3.03 19.36 -11.60
CA LYS A 152 3.27 19.58 -13.03
C LYS A 152 1.96 19.66 -13.82
N LEU A 153 0.96 18.89 -13.43
CA LEU A 153 -0.38 18.93 -14.02
C LEU A 153 -1.24 20.07 -13.50
N GLU A 154 -0.75 20.93 -12.59
CA GLU A 154 -1.54 21.99 -11.94
C GLU A 154 -2.80 21.45 -11.22
N ILE A 155 -2.63 20.32 -10.52
CA ILE A 155 -3.68 19.69 -9.72
C ILE A 155 -3.30 19.78 -8.24
N GLU A 156 -4.17 20.41 -7.46
CA GLU A 156 -4.07 20.42 -6.01
C GLU A 156 -5.10 19.43 -5.44
N PRO A 157 -4.67 18.34 -4.77
CA PRO A 157 -5.60 17.42 -4.15
C PRO A 157 -6.30 18.08 -2.96
N PRO A 158 -7.56 17.70 -2.66
CA PRO A 158 -8.35 18.29 -1.56
C PRO A 158 -7.74 18.02 -0.17
N SER A 159 -6.97 16.95 -0.04
CA SER A 159 -6.23 16.56 1.15
C SER A 159 -4.85 16.11 0.72
N LYS A 160 -3.83 16.51 1.48
CA LYS A 160 -2.45 16.04 1.25
C LYS A 160 -2.28 14.56 1.53
N TYR A 161 -3.12 13.96 2.36
CA TYR A 161 -2.93 12.59 2.85
C TYR A 161 -4.08 11.64 2.49
N ASP A 162 -5.13 12.15 1.84
CA ASP A 162 -6.29 11.35 1.43
C ASP A 162 -6.74 11.76 0.03
N TRP A 163 -6.14 11.11 -0.96
CA TRP A 163 -6.50 11.28 -2.36
C TRP A 163 -6.07 10.05 -3.16
N SER A 164 -6.69 9.84 -4.31
CA SER A 164 -6.33 8.76 -5.21
C SER A 164 -6.70 9.13 -6.65
N ILE A 165 -5.87 8.68 -7.58
CA ILE A 165 -6.18 8.64 -9.01
C ILE A 165 -5.88 7.23 -9.48
N SER A 166 -6.84 6.60 -10.13
CA SER A 166 -6.68 5.28 -10.76
C SER A 166 -7.09 5.37 -12.22
N VAL A 167 -6.18 4.97 -13.09
CA VAL A 167 -6.36 4.92 -14.55
C VAL A 167 -6.21 3.48 -14.99
N LYS A 168 -7.14 3.00 -15.80
CA LYS A 168 -7.02 1.75 -16.53
C LYS A 168 -7.17 2.02 -18.01
N LEU A 169 -6.15 1.63 -18.77
CA LEU A 169 -6.20 1.52 -20.21
C LEU A 169 -6.16 0.05 -20.59
N THR A 170 -6.78 -0.28 -21.71
CA THR A 170 -6.70 -1.61 -22.28
C THR A 170 -6.54 -1.51 -23.77
N THR A 171 -6.04 -2.57 -24.42
CA THR A 171 -5.79 -2.54 -25.87
C THR A 171 -7.07 -2.42 -26.71
N ASP A 172 -8.23 -2.76 -26.16
CA ASP A 172 -9.55 -2.59 -26.81
C ASP A 172 -10.38 -1.43 -26.23
N GLY A 173 -9.95 -0.82 -25.12
CA GLY A 173 -10.67 0.24 -24.42
C GLY A 173 -11.84 -0.24 -23.55
N GLU A 174 -12.07 -1.55 -23.44
CA GLU A 174 -13.10 -2.11 -22.55
C GLU A 174 -12.56 -2.28 -21.14
N TRP A 175 -13.38 -1.92 -20.14
CA TRP A 175 -13.10 -2.20 -18.73
C TRP A 175 -13.24 -3.67 -18.41
N PHE A 176 -14.39 -4.24 -18.79
CA PHE A 176 -14.71 -5.65 -18.55
C PHE A 176 -14.22 -6.50 -19.69
N THR A 177 -13.86 -7.75 -19.37
CA THR A 177 -13.51 -8.74 -20.38
C THR A 177 -14.74 -9.06 -21.23
N PRO A 178 -14.65 -8.92 -22.57
CA PRO A 178 -15.73 -9.34 -23.46
C PRO A 178 -16.07 -10.82 -23.28
N ASN A 179 -17.36 -11.16 -23.36
CA ASN A 179 -17.88 -12.50 -23.03
C ASN A 179 -17.32 -13.63 -23.91
N GLN A 180 -16.70 -13.31 -25.06
CA GLN A 180 -16.06 -14.28 -25.95
C GLN A 180 -14.82 -13.66 -26.61
N LEU A 181 -13.64 -14.00 -26.10
CA LEU A 181 -12.37 -13.73 -26.76
C LEU A 181 -11.76 -15.04 -27.26
N THR A 182 -11.30 -15.06 -28.50
CA THR A 182 -10.41 -16.12 -29.01
C THR A 182 -9.07 -16.09 -28.25
N ASP A 183 -8.32 -17.19 -28.28
CA ASP A 183 -7.02 -17.23 -27.59
C ASP A 183 -6.03 -16.20 -28.14
N ASN A 184 -6.03 -15.96 -29.45
CA ASN A 184 -5.25 -14.89 -30.07
C ASN A 184 -5.67 -13.49 -29.56
N GLN A 185 -6.96 -13.25 -29.33
CA GLN A 185 -7.42 -11.98 -28.76
C GLN A 185 -7.03 -11.84 -27.29
N LYS A 186 -7.08 -12.94 -26.51
CA LYS A 186 -6.57 -12.95 -25.13
C LYS A 186 -5.07 -12.66 -25.10
N GLU A 187 -4.27 -13.28 -25.96
CA GLU A 187 -2.82 -13.04 -26.05
C GLU A 187 -2.45 -11.59 -26.41
N ARG A 188 -3.34 -10.86 -27.09
CA ARG A 188 -3.14 -9.45 -27.46
C ARG A 188 -3.85 -8.45 -26.54
N ARG A 189 -4.61 -8.94 -25.56
CA ARG A 189 -5.31 -8.10 -24.61
C ARG A 189 -4.44 -7.82 -23.39
N PHE A 190 -3.93 -6.60 -23.32
CA PHE A 190 -3.19 -6.11 -22.15
C PHE A 190 -3.97 -5.01 -21.46
N SER A 191 -3.78 -4.89 -20.15
CA SER A 191 -4.14 -3.69 -19.40
C SER A 191 -2.90 -2.95 -18.92
N PHE A 192 -3.04 -1.62 -18.86
CA PHE A 192 -2.17 -0.73 -18.13
C PHE A 192 -3.00 -0.12 -17.01
N ASP A 193 -2.57 -0.32 -15.77
CA ASP A 193 -3.21 0.18 -14.57
C ASP A 193 -2.23 1.10 -13.84
N LEU A 194 -2.53 2.40 -13.80
CA LEU A 194 -1.79 3.40 -13.03
C LEU A 194 -2.58 3.75 -11.78
N GLN A 195 -1.94 3.68 -10.62
CA GLN A 195 -2.45 4.16 -9.35
C GLN A 195 -1.54 5.24 -8.82
N LEU A 196 -2.11 6.37 -8.40
CA LEU A 196 -1.44 7.47 -7.73
C LEU A 196 -2.13 7.73 -6.39
N GLY A 197 -1.37 8.14 -5.39
CA GLY A 197 -1.91 8.53 -4.10
C GLY A 197 -0.85 9.03 -3.11
N PRO A 198 -1.25 9.27 -1.86
CA PRO A 198 -0.32 9.53 -0.76
C PRO A 198 0.57 8.31 -0.51
N PRO A 199 1.66 8.46 0.27
CA PRO A 199 2.55 7.36 0.62
C PRO A 199 1.78 6.15 1.14
N ARG A 200 1.97 5.00 0.48
CA ARG A 200 1.40 3.70 0.88
C ARG A 200 2.48 2.87 1.57
N THR A 201 2.32 1.56 1.53
CA THR A 201 3.36 0.62 1.92
C THR A 201 4.65 0.90 1.11
N LEU A 202 5.81 0.75 1.77
CA LEU A 202 7.14 1.13 1.28
C LEU A 202 7.35 2.64 1.04
N GLY A 203 6.35 3.49 1.34
CA GLY A 203 6.40 4.91 1.01
C GLY A 203 6.09 5.22 -0.45
N ASN A 204 5.70 4.21 -1.24
CA ASN A 204 5.38 4.38 -2.66
C ASN A 204 4.17 5.31 -2.84
N THR A 205 4.26 6.22 -3.80
CA THR A 205 3.18 7.14 -4.18
C THR A 205 2.52 6.77 -5.50
N TYR A 206 3.12 5.83 -6.24
CA TYR A 206 2.48 5.24 -7.41
C TYR A 206 2.70 3.73 -7.53
N GLU A 207 1.84 3.11 -8.33
CA GLU A 207 2.03 1.77 -8.87
C GLU A 207 1.59 1.77 -10.34
N ILE A 208 2.40 1.20 -11.22
CA ILE A 208 2.05 0.93 -12.62
C ILE A 208 2.09 -0.57 -12.81
N ASN A 209 0.99 -1.15 -13.28
CA ASN A 209 0.87 -2.57 -13.55
C ASN A 209 0.49 -2.78 -15.02
N ILE A 210 1.27 -3.58 -15.72
CA ILE A 210 1.00 -3.99 -17.10
C ILE A 210 0.84 -5.49 -17.10
N GLU A 211 -0.33 -5.96 -17.52
CA GLU A 211 -0.64 -7.38 -17.44
C GLU A 211 -1.47 -7.88 -18.62
N ASN A 212 -1.28 -9.15 -18.93
CA ASN A 212 -2.16 -9.96 -19.75
C ASN A 212 -2.61 -11.18 -18.93
N ASP A 213 -3.63 -10.98 -18.10
CA ASP A 213 -4.15 -12.01 -17.21
C ASP A 213 -5.07 -13.04 -17.89
N LEU A 214 -5.58 -12.69 -19.07
CA LEU A 214 -6.51 -13.54 -19.83
C LEU A 214 -5.80 -14.60 -20.67
N SER A 215 -4.51 -14.37 -21.00
CA SER A 215 -3.66 -15.33 -21.68
C SER A 215 -3.33 -16.53 -20.78
N GLN A 216 -3.20 -17.71 -21.39
CA GLN A 216 -2.64 -18.89 -20.72
C GLN A 216 -1.14 -18.72 -20.42
N LYS A 217 -0.46 -17.84 -21.17
CA LYS A 217 0.92 -17.39 -20.93
C LYS A 217 0.84 -15.99 -20.32
N ARG A 218 0.54 -15.93 -19.02
CA ARG A 218 0.35 -14.65 -18.32
C ARG A 218 1.66 -13.90 -18.31
N LYS A 219 1.61 -12.65 -18.75
CA LYS A 219 2.74 -11.72 -18.67
C LYS A 219 2.34 -10.60 -17.75
N ARG A 220 3.21 -10.28 -16.79
CA ARG A 220 2.98 -9.18 -15.87
C ARG A 220 4.29 -8.47 -15.56
N ILE A 221 4.24 -7.15 -15.53
CA ILE A 221 5.29 -6.33 -14.94
C ILE A 221 4.65 -5.21 -14.14
N ARG A 222 5.14 -5.00 -12.91
CA ARG A 222 4.70 -3.96 -12.00
C ARG A 222 5.88 -3.09 -11.60
N PHE A 223 5.69 -1.78 -11.65
CA PHE A 223 6.63 -0.76 -11.20
C PHE A 223 6.03 0.04 -10.06
N SER A 224 6.87 0.45 -9.11
CA SER A 224 6.53 1.37 -8.02
C SER A 224 7.74 2.26 -7.74
N ASP A 225 7.65 3.21 -6.80
CA ASP A 225 8.77 4.10 -6.47
C ASP A 225 10.06 3.34 -6.09
N SER A 226 9.94 2.12 -5.54
CA SER A 226 11.04 1.39 -4.94
C SER A 226 11.32 -0.02 -5.50
N GLU A 227 10.39 -0.61 -6.26
CA GLU A 227 10.44 -2.02 -6.64
C GLU A 227 9.88 -2.30 -8.04
N ILE A 228 10.40 -3.37 -8.65
CA ILE A 228 9.88 -4.00 -9.87
C ILE A 228 9.52 -5.46 -9.55
N PHE A 229 8.35 -5.90 -10.01
CA PHE A 229 7.91 -7.29 -9.95
C PHE A 229 7.51 -7.79 -11.34
N GLU A 230 7.92 -9.01 -11.70
CA GLU A 230 7.69 -9.60 -13.01
C GLU A 230 7.14 -11.03 -12.97
N ILE A 231 6.37 -11.40 -14.00
CA ILE A 231 5.96 -12.77 -14.34
C ILE A 231 6.11 -12.92 -15.85
N ASP A 232 6.93 -13.88 -16.30
CA ASP A 232 7.19 -14.20 -17.71
C ASP A 232 7.52 -12.97 -18.59
N VAL A 233 8.24 -12.01 -17.99
CA VAL A 233 8.74 -10.77 -18.61
C VAL A 233 10.17 -10.54 -18.13
N ASP A 234 11.06 -10.11 -19.01
CA ASP A 234 12.39 -9.63 -18.61
C ASP A 234 12.28 -8.21 -18.05
N LYS A 235 12.51 -8.06 -16.73
CA LYS A 235 12.45 -6.76 -16.05
C LYS A 235 13.50 -5.74 -16.52
N THR A 236 14.54 -6.19 -17.22
CA THR A 236 15.58 -5.31 -17.77
C THR A 236 15.23 -4.77 -19.15
N ALA A 237 14.21 -5.34 -19.80
CA ALA A 237 13.80 -4.97 -21.15
C ALA A 237 12.95 -3.70 -21.22
N ILE A 238 12.43 -3.24 -20.07
CA ILE A 238 11.63 -2.02 -19.95
C ILE A 238 12.24 -1.16 -18.84
N LYS A 239 12.59 0.08 -19.15
CA LYS A 239 13.12 1.03 -18.16
C LYS A 239 12.08 1.36 -17.09
N HIS A 240 12.59 1.72 -15.92
CA HIS A 240 11.76 2.25 -14.85
C HIS A 240 11.01 3.51 -15.33
N PRO A 241 9.70 3.64 -15.07
CA PRO A 241 8.93 4.78 -15.55
C PRO A 241 9.38 6.08 -14.89
N ASP A 242 9.46 7.15 -15.70
CA ASP A 242 9.42 8.52 -15.23
C ASP A 242 7.97 9.01 -15.34
N LEU A 243 7.34 9.32 -14.19
CA LEU A 243 5.96 9.81 -14.16
C LEU A 243 5.78 11.12 -14.94
N LEU A 244 6.83 11.93 -15.06
CA LEU A 244 6.82 13.17 -15.82
C LEU A 244 7.00 12.95 -17.33
N ASN A 245 7.31 11.72 -17.76
CA ASN A 245 7.46 11.33 -19.15
C ASN A 245 6.85 9.94 -19.45
N LEU A 246 5.64 9.70 -18.95
CA LEU A 246 4.96 8.41 -19.11
C LEU A 246 4.72 8.00 -20.56
N ASN A 247 4.64 8.98 -21.48
CA ASN A 247 4.50 8.69 -22.90
C ASN A 247 5.66 7.83 -23.44
N GLU A 248 6.91 8.17 -23.10
CA GLU A 248 8.08 7.40 -23.55
C GLU A 248 8.09 5.98 -22.98
N PHE A 249 7.77 5.85 -21.69
CA PHE A 249 7.63 4.55 -21.03
C PHE A 249 6.58 3.68 -21.74
N LEU A 250 5.41 4.23 -22.05
CA LEU A 250 4.35 3.49 -22.72
C LEU A 250 4.74 3.08 -24.15
N LEU A 251 5.46 3.93 -24.88
CA LEU A 251 5.97 3.56 -26.20
C LEU A 251 6.94 2.37 -26.12
N GLU A 252 7.81 2.33 -25.10
CA GLU A 252 8.71 1.21 -24.84
C GLU A 252 7.93 -0.09 -24.54
N VAL A 253 6.92 0.00 -23.66
CA VAL A 253 6.01 -1.12 -23.32
C VAL A 253 5.27 -1.63 -24.55
N GLU A 254 4.64 -0.74 -25.31
CA GLU A 254 3.90 -1.08 -26.51
C GLU A 254 4.77 -1.76 -27.57
N ASN A 255 6.01 -1.29 -27.73
CA ASN A 255 6.96 -1.90 -28.65
C ASN A 255 7.45 -3.27 -28.15
N TYR A 256 7.72 -3.41 -26.86
CA TYR A 256 8.17 -4.68 -26.26
C TYR A 256 7.12 -5.78 -26.39
N PHE A 257 5.85 -5.47 -26.08
CA PHE A 257 4.75 -6.44 -26.18
C PHE A 257 4.13 -6.52 -27.58
N ASN A 258 4.50 -5.62 -28.51
CA ASN A 258 3.89 -5.45 -29.83
C ASN A 258 2.35 -5.24 -29.75
N ILE A 259 1.96 -4.26 -28.93
CA ILE A 259 0.56 -3.88 -28.67
C ILE A 259 0.37 -2.36 -28.87
N ARG A 260 -0.88 -1.89 -28.81
CA ARG A 260 -1.22 -0.47 -28.67
C ARG A 260 -2.37 -0.32 -27.67
N PHE A 261 -2.22 0.59 -26.72
CA PHE A 261 -3.30 0.91 -25.79
C PHE A 261 -4.32 1.85 -26.44
N ASN A 262 -5.59 1.71 -26.04
CA ASN A 262 -6.65 2.59 -26.48
C ASN A 262 -6.70 3.82 -25.55
N PHE A 263 -6.42 5.00 -26.11
CA PHE A 263 -6.47 6.28 -25.41
C PHE A 263 -7.77 7.07 -25.68
N ASP A 264 -8.47 6.74 -26.76
CA ASP A 264 -9.75 7.38 -27.13
C ASP A 264 -10.88 6.86 -26.24
N LYS A 265 -10.86 5.56 -25.95
CA LYS A 265 -11.79 4.89 -25.03
C LYS A 265 -11.04 4.44 -23.78
N ILE A 266 -10.98 5.32 -22.79
CA ILE A 266 -10.39 5.04 -21.47
C ILE A 266 -11.25 3.98 -20.77
N ALA A 267 -10.66 2.82 -20.48
CA ALA A 267 -11.38 1.70 -19.90
C ALA A 267 -11.94 2.04 -18.51
N ASN A 268 -11.13 2.63 -17.64
CA ASN A 268 -11.62 3.20 -16.39
C ASN A 268 -10.77 4.39 -15.95
N LEU A 269 -11.43 5.38 -15.37
CA LEU A 269 -10.78 6.48 -14.66
C LEU A 269 -11.55 6.68 -13.37
N SER A 270 -10.85 6.75 -12.24
CA SER A 270 -11.40 7.07 -10.94
C SER A 270 -10.51 8.11 -10.27
N VAL A 271 -11.13 9.14 -9.69
CA VAL A 271 -10.42 10.21 -8.98
C VAL A 271 -11.15 10.54 -7.69
N SER A 272 -10.40 10.87 -6.63
CA SER A 272 -11.00 11.36 -5.39
C SER A 272 -11.81 12.63 -5.61
N LYS A 273 -12.87 12.79 -4.81
CA LYS A 273 -13.73 13.97 -4.82
C LYS A 273 -12.89 15.24 -4.64
N GLY A 274 -12.99 16.20 -5.56
CA GLY A 274 -12.22 17.46 -5.52
C GLY A 274 -11.13 17.52 -6.59
N ILE A 275 -10.69 16.38 -7.13
CA ILE A 275 -9.79 16.34 -8.29
C ILE A 275 -10.62 16.51 -9.57
N LYS A 276 -10.19 17.41 -10.47
CA LYS A 276 -10.85 17.65 -11.75
C LYS A 276 -10.63 16.46 -12.71
N ARG A 277 -11.59 15.53 -12.73
CA ARG A 277 -11.56 14.34 -13.60
C ARG A 277 -11.20 14.67 -15.07
N LYS A 278 -11.81 15.73 -15.62
CA LYS A 278 -11.60 16.14 -17.02
C LYS A 278 -10.14 16.46 -17.35
N GLN A 279 -9.41 17.07 -16.42
CA GLN A 279 -8.00 17.42 -16.59
C GLN A 279 -7.12 16.16 -16.68
N ILE A 280 -7.44 15.14 -15.86
CA ILE A 280 -6.77 13.83 -15.94
C ILE A 280 -7.13 13.11 -17.25
N GLU A 281 -8.39 13.18 -17.67
CA GLU A 281 -8.84 12.59 -18.94
C GLU A 281 -8.15 13.23 -20.16
N GLU A 282 -8.03 14.56 -20.19
CA GLU A 282 -7.31 15.29 -21.23
C GLU A 282 -5.82 14.90 -21.26
N TRP A 283 -5.19 14.80 -20.09
CA TRP A 283 -3.80 14.33 -19.97
C TRP A 283 -3.62 12.90 -20.52
N ILE A 284 -4.54 11.98 -20.22
CA ILE A 284 -4.52 10.61 -20.76
C ILE A 284 -4.71 10.62 -22.28
N GLN A 285 -5.71 11.34 -22.81
CA GLN A 285 -6.01 11.40 -24.25
C GLN A 285 -4.84 12.01 -25.05
N GLN A 286 -4.06 12.89 -24.43
CA GLN A 286 -2.80 13.41 -24.98
C GLN A 286 -1.62 12.43 -24.86
N LYS A 287 -1.89 11.19 -24.45
CA LYS A 287 -0.93 10.11 -24.20
C LYS A 287 0.08 10.47 -23.11
N PHE A 288 -0.39 11.10 -22.04
CA PHE A 288 0.42 11.49 -20.88
C PHE A 288 1.53 12.51 -21.20
N LYS A 289 1.32 13.36 -22.19
CA LYS A 289 2.20 14.51 -22.49
C LYS A 289 1.93 15.64 -21.49
N ASN A 290 3.01 16.30 -21.05
CA ASN A 290 3.02 17.35 -20.02
C ASN A 290 3.53 18.70 -20.55
#